data_AF-A0A7W2D5R7-F1
#
_entry.id   AF-A0A7W2D5R7-F1
#
_cell.length_a   1.000
_cell.length_b   1.000
_cell.length_c   1.000
_cell.angle_alpha   90.00
_cell.angle_beta   90.00
_cell.angle_gamma   90.00
#
_symmetry.space_group_name_H-M   'P 1'
#
loop_
_entity.id
_entity.type
_entity.pdbx_description
1 polymer ?
#
loop_
_entity_poly.entity_id
_entity_poly.type
_entity_poly.pdbx_seq_one_letter_code
_entity_poly.pdbx_strand_id
1 'polypeptide(L)'
;MDVGDGEWYLAYLVARPHGRQGPCVLGREIALAPVAWTADGWPRTPTGLPALEVPAPDTTSETEDTPSWTGPADGDDVDGFDQPALGPSGRRCAGPRYPTGSPSPNGRPTSGFGAAGRRRAW
;
A
#
# COMPACT_ATOMS: atom_id res chain seq x y z
N MET A 1 -14.37 7.31 -9.45
CA MET A 1 -13.59 7.96 -10.52
C MET A 1 -14.08 7.32 -11.79
N ASP A 2 -14.60 8.15 -12.70
CA ASP A 2 -14.98 7.75 -14.06
C ASP A 2 -13.67 7.54 -14.83
N VAL A 3 -13.44 6.32 -15.29
CA VAL A 3 -12.39 6.05 -16.28
C VAL A 3 -13.10 6.18 -17.60
N GLY A 4 -12.63 7.11 -18.45
CA GLY A 4 -13.34 7.62 -19.62
C GLY A 4 -14.17 6.55 -20.34
N ASP A 5 -15.37 6.94 -20.75
CA ASP A 5 -16.46 6.11 -21.27
C ASP A 5 -17.43 5.54 -20.22
N GLY A 6 -17.41 6.08 -18.99
CA GLY A 6 -18.42 5.76 -17.97
C GLY A 6 -18.17 4.44 -17.25
N GLU A 7 -16.96 3.89 -17.37
CA GLU A 7 -16.52 2.73 -16.60
C GLU A 7 -16.13 3.14 -15.18
N TRP A 8 -16.48 2.28 -14.21
CA TRP A 8 -16.19 2.52 -12.80
C TRP A 8 -15.33 1.40 -12.24
N TYR A 9 -14.30 1.80 -11.49
CA TYR A 9 -13.44 0.87 -10.75
C TYR A 9 -13.37 1.28 -9.28
N LEU A 10 -13.28 0.27 -8.42
CA LEU A 10 -13.04 0.39 -6.99
C LEU A 10 -11.59 0.01 -6.67
N ALA A 11 -10.84 0.94 -6.10
CA ALA A 11 -9.57 0.62 -5.45
C ALA A 11 -9.82 0.18 -4.00
N TYR A 12 -9.26 -0.96 -3.61
CA TYR A 12 -9.41 -1.50 -2.26
C TYR A 12 -8.13 -2.18 -1.78
N LEU A 13 -8.03 -2.36 -0.46
CA LEU A 13 -6.93 -3.08 0.15
C LEU A 13 -7.22 -4.59 0.16
N VAL A 14 -6.25 -5.37 -0.29
CA VAL A 14 -6.27 -6.83 -0.28
C VAL A 14 -5.05 -7.36 0.45
N ALA A 15 -5.10 -8.62 0.87
CA ALA A 15 -3.96 -9.31 1.45
C ALA A 15 -3.83 -10.72 0.84
N ARG A 16 -2.59 -11.21 0.74
CA ARG A 16 -2.26 -12.54 0.20
C ARG A 16 -1.67 -13.41 1.32
N PRO A 17 -2.50 -14.16 2.07
CA PRO A 17 -2.02 -14.98 3.17
C PRO A 17 -1.22 -16.18 2.66
N HIS A 18 -0.17 -16.55 3.39
CA HIS A 18 0.61 -17.76 3.08
C HIS A 18 -0.12 -19.02 3.55
N GLY A 19 -1.08 -19.50 2.75
CA GLY A 19 -2.02 -20.57 3.11
C GLY A 19 -3.34 -20.03 3.68
N ARG A 20 -4.30 -20.91 3.99
CA ARG A 20 -5.69 -20.53 4.34
C ARG A 20 -5.83 -19.59 5.55
N GLN A 21 -4.92 -19.66 6.52
CA GLN A 21 -4.92 -18.84 7.73
C GLN A 21 -3.52 -18.30 8.05
N GLY A 22 -2.65 -18.25 7.03
CA GLY A 22 -1.25 -17.87 7.21
C GLY A 22 -1.05 -16.36 7.33
N PRO A 23 0.16 -15.94 7.73
CA PRO A 23 0.51 -14.53 7.79
C PRO A 23 0.51 -13.91 6.38
N CYS A 24 0.16 -12.62 6.31
CA CYS A 24 0.27 -11.81 5.10
C CYS A 24 1.60 -11.05 5.13
N VAL A 25 2.68 -11.73 4.73
CA VAL A 25 4.06 -11.21 4.87
C VAL A 25 4.36 -9.98 4.03
N LEU A 26 3.62 -9.76 2.93
CA LEU A 26 3.71 -8.56 2.08
C LEU A 26 2.91 -7.37 2.65
N GLY A 27 2.20 -7.56 3.76
CA GLY A 27 1.28 -6.56 4.29
C GLY A 27 -0.03 -6.50 3.49
N ARG A 28 -0.54 -5.27 3.31
CA ARG A 28 -1.74 -4.99 2.50
C ARG A 28 -1.31 -4.40 1.18
N GLU A 29 -1.90 -4.88 0.11
CA GLU A 29 -1.68 -4.44 -1.26
C GLU A 29 -2.92 -3.74 -1.78
N ILE A 30 -2.80 -3.05 -2.91
CA ILE A 30 -3.91 -2.37 -3.55
C ILE A 30 -4.36 -3.22 -4.73
N ALA A 31 -5.66 -3.45 -4.84
CA ALA A 31 -6.30 -4.12 -5.97
C ALA A 31 -7.41 -3.24 -6.55
N LEU A 32 -7.80 -3.54 -7.80
CA LEU A 32 -8.89 -2.89 -8.50
C LEU A 32 -10.03 -3.89 -8.73
N ALA A 33 -11.27 -3.42 -8.80
CA ALA A 33 -12.42 -4.22 -9.22
C ALA A 33 -13.39 -3.35 -10.03
N PRO A 34 -13.98 -3.87 -11.13
CA PRO A 34 -14.98 -3.13 -11.88
C PRO A 34 -16.26 -3.01 -11.06
N VAL A 35 -16.97 -1.90 -11.25
CA VAL A 35 -18.18 -1.53 -10.54
C VAL A 35 -19.28 -1.24 -11.55
N ALA A 36 -20.42 -1.88 -11.37
CA ALA A 36 -21.64 -1.53 -12.08
C ALA A 36 -22.57 -0.76 -11.13
N TRP A 37 -23.11 0.36 -11.60
CA TRP A 37 -24.21 1.05 -10.95
C TRP A 37 -25.53 0.45 -11.42
N THR A 38 -26.27 -0.15 -10.49
CA THR A 38 -27.57 -0.76 -10.79
C THR A 38 -28.70 0.27 -10.66
N ALA A 39 -29.88 -0.08 -11.18
CA ALA A 39 -31.04 0.82 -11.24
C ALA A 39 -31.57 1.28 -9.85
N ASP A 40 -31.24 0.54 -8.79
CA ASP A 40 -31.54 0.91 -7.39
C ASP A 40 -30.53 1.92 -6.80
N GLY A 41 -29.56 2.37 -7.59
CA GLY A 41 -28.59 3.41 -7.22
C GLY A 41 -27.42 2.93 -6.38
N TRP A 42 -27.18 1.61 -6.28
CA TRP A 42 -26.07 1.06 -5.49
C TRP A 42 -24.96 0.46 -6.37
N PRO A 43 -23.68 0.72 -6.07
CA PRO A 43 -22.57 0.12 -6.79
C PRO A 43 -22.41 -1.35 -6.40
N ARG A 44 -22.18 -2.21 -7.39
CA ARG A 44 -21.93 -3.64 -7.19
C ARG A 44 -20.72 -4.09 -8.00
N THR A 45 -19.91 -4.96 -7.40
CA THR A 45 -18.88 -5.69 -8.13
C THR A 45 -19.47 -6.99 -8.68
N PRO A 46 -19.00 -7.52 -9.82
CA PRO A 46 -19.62 -8.69 -10.46
C PRO A 46 -19.67 -9.94 -9.58
N THR A 47 -18.63 -10.18 -8.79
CA THR A 47 -18.46 -11.42 -8.00
C THR A 47 -18.54 -11.20 -6.49
N GLY A 48 -18.44 -9.94 -6.01
CA GLY A 48 -18.30 -9.65 -4.57
C GLY A 48 -16.99 -10.16 -3.95
N LEU A 49 -16.10 -10.77 -4.74
CA LEU A 49 -14.85 -11.37 -4.29
C LEU A 49 -13.67 -10.76 -5.05
N PRO A 50 -12.48 -10.62 -4.42
CA PRO A 50 -11.27 -10.25 -5.13
C PRO A 50 -10.99 -11.20 -6.30
N ALA A 51 -10.68 -10.64 -7.47
CA ALA A 51 -10.25 -11.38 -8.65
C ALA A 51 -8.75 -11.16 -8.87
N LEU A 52 -8.06 -12.19 -9.37
CA LEU A 52 -6.64 -12.09 -9.73
C LEU A 52 -6.45 -11.27 -11.02
N GLU A 53 -7.35 -11.48 -11.98
CA GLU A 53 -7.38 -10.80 -13.26
C GLU A 53 -8.62 -9.93 -13.33
N VAL A 54 -8.43 -8.69 -13.78
CA VAL A 54 -9.47 -7.68 -13.90
C VAL A 54 -9.35 -7.08 -15.29
N PRO A 55 -10.46 -6.95 -16.04
CA PRO A 55 -10.42 -6.30 -17.33
C PRO A 55 -9.86 -4.89 -17.17
N ALA A 56 -8.95 -4.51 -18.07
CA ALA A 56 -8.52 -3.13 -18.18
C ALA A 56 -9.69 -2.29 -18.72
N PRO A 57 -9.77 -1.00 -18.33
CA PRO A 57 -10.73 -0.09 -18.94
C PRO A 57 -10.43 0.07 -20.44
N ASP A 58 -11.49 0.24 -21.23
CA ASP A 58 -11.44 0.53 -22.66
C ASP A 58 -11.05 1.99 -22.90
N THR A 59 -9.94 2.43 -22.30
CA THR A 59 -9.36 3.72 -22.65
C THR A 59 -8.78 3.59 -24.06
N THR A 60 -9.27 4.40 -25.01
CA THR A 60 -8.65 4.55 -26.35
C THR A 60 -7.17 4.80 -26.14
N SER A 61 -6.38 3.75 -26.35
CA SER A 61 -4.97 3.70 -25.99
C SER A 61 -4.17 4.41 -27.07
N GLU A 62 -4.32 5.73 -27.21
CA GLU A 62 -3.38 6.57 -27.94
C GLU A 62 -3.59 8.04 -27.58
N THR A 63 -3.06 8.45 -26.43
CA THR A 63 -2.61 9.84 -26.31
C THR A 63 -1.13 9.78 -26.02
N GLU A 64 -0.37 10.43 -26.89
CA GLU A 64 1.10 10.56 -26.94
C GLU A 64 1.72 11.22 -25.69
N ASP A 65 0.94 11.34 -24.61
CA ASP A 65 1.28 11.84 -23.28
C ASP A 65 1.16 10.73 -22.22
N THR A 66 1.51 9.49 -22.56
CA THR A 66 1.78 8.50 -21.51
C THR A 66 3.01 9.01 -20.76
N PRO A 67 2.92 9.41 -19.47
CA PRO A 67 4.14 9.60 -18.69
C PRO A 67 4.80 8.23 -18.66
N SER A 68 5.86 8.07 -19.45
CA SER A 68 6.71 6.89 -19.38
C SER A 68 7.08 6.74 -17.91
N TRP A 69 6.64 5.65 -17.30
CA TRP A 69 7.06 5.30 -15.97
C TRP A 69 8.58 5.38 -15.95
N THR A 70 9.11 6.35 -15.19
CA THR A 70 10.54 6.66 -15.09
C THR A 70 11.18 5.93 -13.91
N GLY A 71 10.45 4.99 -13.30
CA GLY A 71 11.06 4.03 -12.40
C GLY A 71 12.02 3.11 -13.15
N PRO A 72 12.83 2.32 -12.43
CA PRO A 72 13.80 1.44 -13.06
C PRO A 72 13.09 0.54 -14.06
N ALA A 73 13.59 0.51 -15.29
CA ALA A 73 13.14 -0.43 -16.30
C ALA A 73 13.39 -1.86 -15.80
N ASP A 74 12.64 -2.84 -16.32
CA ASP A 74 12.93 -4.27 -16.10
C ASP A 74 14.39 -4.55 -16.54
N GLY A 75 15.33 -4.50 -15.59
CA GLY A 75 16.77 -4.49 -15.86
C GLY A 75 17.62 -3.75 -14.82
N ASP A 76 17.08 -2.73 -14.15
CA ASP A 76 17.77 -1.96 -13.11
C ASP A 76 17.38 -2.42 -11.69
N ASP A 77 17.44 -3.73 -11.43
CA ASP A 77 17.18 -4.31 -10.10
C ASP A 77 18.28 -3.97 -9.07
N VAL A 78 19.36 -3.35 -9.54
CA VAL A 78 20.54 -3.02 -8.74
C VAL A 78 20.70 -1.50 -8.66
N ASP A 79 20.54 -0.95 -7.46
CA ASP A 79 20.93 0.42 -7.15
C ASP A 79 22.45 0.49 -6.93
N GLY A 80 23.15 1.22 -7.80
CA GLY A 80 24.60 1.46 -7.67
C GLY A 80 24.98 2.44 -6.55
N PHE A 81 24.01 3.16 -5.99
CA PHE A 81 24.20 4.21 -4.97
C PHE A 81 25.15 5.36 -5.39
N ASP A 82 25.32 5.58 -6.70
CA ASP A 82 26.17 6.65 -7.24
C ASP A 82 25.54 8.05 -7.09
N GLN A 83 24.23 8.12 -6.82
CA GLN A 83 23.52 9.37 -6.58
C GLN A 83 23.52 9.73 -5.08
N PRO A 84 23.67 11.02 -4.73
CA PRO A 84 23.73 11.43 -3.32
C PRO A 84 22.38 11.32 -2.59
N ALA A 85 21.28 11.10 -3.32
CA ALA A 85 19.92 10.96 -2.79
C ALA A 85 19.39 9.54 -3.03
N LEU A 86 18.65 9.01 -2.05
CA LEU A 86 17.95 7.73 -2.19
C LEU A 86 16.83 7.86 -3.24
N GLY A 87 16.66 6.82 -4.06
CA GLY A 87 15.53 6.74 -4.98
C GLY A 87 14.17 6.68 -4.28
N PRO A 88 13.05 6.78 -5.03
CA PRO A 88 11.69 6.87 -4.48
C PRO A 88 11.26 5.68 -3.61
N SER A 89 11.88 4.52 -3.80
CA SER A 89 11.65 3.30 -3.02
C SER A 89 12.26 3.35 -1.62
N GLY A 90 13.28 4.18 -1.40
CA GLY A 90 14.01 4.30 -0.15
C GLY A 90 13.13 4.82 0.99
N ARG A 91 13.10 4.10 2.11
CA ARG A 91 12.40 4.53 3.33
C ARG A 91 13.34 4.45 4.53
N ARG A 92 13.14 5.34 5.50
CA ARG A 92 13.80 5.24 6.82
C ARG A 92 12.74 4.97 7.88
N CYS A 93 13.10 4.16 8.87
CA CYS A 93 12.32 4.12 10.11
C CYS A 93 12.25 5.54 10.69
N ALA A 94 11.08 5.93 11.19
CA ALA A 94 10.95 7.21 11.87
C ALA A 94 12.00 7.30 12.99
N GLY A 95 12.67 8.45 13.10
CA GLY A 95 13.63 8.69 14.17
C GLY A 95 12.97 8.57 15.55
N PRO A 96 13.76 8.37 16.62
CA PRO A 96 13.23 8.33 17.96
C PRO A 96 12.38 9.59 18.23
N ARG A 97 11.13 9.38 18.62
CA ARG A 97 10.33 10.42 19.23
C ARG A 97 10.92 10.67 20.62
N TYR A 98 11.88 11.58 20.72
CA TYR A 98 12.26 12.08 22.04
C TYR A 98 11.02 12.79 22.61
N PRO A 99 10.46 12.33 23.74
CA PRO A 99 9.45 13.12 24.42
C PRO A 99 10.09 14.46 24.77
N THR A 100 9.41 15.56 24.46
CA THR A 100 9.77 16.91 24.92
C THR A 100 9.59 16.96 26.44
N GLY A 101 10.53 16.36 27.16
CA GLY A 101 10.70 16.45 28.60
C GLY A 101 12.10 16.98 28.86
N SER A 102 12.24 17.88 29.82
CA SER A 102 13.55 18.37 30.24
C SER A 102 14.47 17.20 30.61
N PRO A 103 15.78 17.30 30.32
CA PRO A 103 16.71 16.23 30.67
C PRO A 103 16.68 16.00 32.18
N SER A 104 16.50 14.74 32.57
CA SER A 104 16.71 14.32 33.96
C SER A 104 18.17 14.61 34.34
N PRO A 105 18.45 15.21 35.52
CA PRO A 105 19.81 15.58 35.93
C PRO A 105 20.78 14.39 36.02
N ASN A 106 20.28 13.15 35.95
CA ASN A 106 21.07 11.93 36.08
C ASN A 106 21.32 11.18 34.76
N GLY A 107 21.02 11.77 33.59
CA GLY A 107 21.47 11.28 32.27
C GLY A 107 21.00 9.88 31.86
N ARG A 108 20.03 9.27 32.56
CA ARG A 108 19.51 7.94 32.20
C ARG A 108 18.40 8.09 31.15
N PRO A 109 18.54 7.51 29.95
CA PRO A 109 17.41 7.38 29.04
C PRO A 109 16.41 6.42 29.68
N THR A 110 15.21 6.92 30.02
CA THR A 110 14.11 6.07 30.45
C THR A 110 13.60 5.32 29.21
N SER A 111 14.16 4.14 28.94
CA SER A 111 13.51 3.21 28.02
C SER A 111 12.21 2.74 28.68
N GLY A 112 11.11 3.36 28.28
CA GLY A 112 9.77 2.95 28.68
C GLY A 112 9.39 1.65 27.99
N PHE A 113 10.06 0.55 28.30
CA PHE A 113 9.47 -0.78 28.11
C PHE A 113 8.41 -0.95 29.18
N GLY A 114 7.21 -0.41 28.92
CA GLY A 114 6.03 -0.77 29.68
C GLY A 114 5.85 -2.28 29.58
N ALA A 115 5.86 -2.96 30.74
CA ALA A 115 5.53 -4.37 30.82
C ALA A 115 4.16 -4.59 30.16
N ALA A 116 4.16 -5.18 28.96
CA ALA A 116 2.94 -5.67 28.33
C ALA A 116 2.41 -6.80 29.21
N GLY A 117 1.44 -6.45 30.07
CA GLY A 117 0.73 -7.39 30.90
C GLY A 117 0.20 -8.52 30.04
N ARG A 118 0.62 -9.74 30.35
CA ARG A 118 0.05 -10.96 29.78
C ARG A 118 -1.43 -10.99 30.14
N ARG A 119 -2.31 -10.63 29.21
CA ARG A 119 -3.72 -10.98 29.32
C ARG A 119 -3.89 -12.34 28.67
N ARG A 120 -4.09 -13.38 29.48
CA ARG A 120 -4.73 -14.61 29.02
C ARG A 120 -6.19 -14.25 28.76
N ALA A 121 -6.65 -14.45 27.54
CA ALA A 121 -8.07 -14.60 27.24
C ALA A 121 -8.24 -16.04 26.73
N TRP A 122 -9.33 -16.64 27.19
CA TRP A 122 -9.72 -18.04 27.12
C TRP A 122 -9.69 -18.62 25.70
#